data_AF-A0A9E2CGD5-F1
#
_entry.id   AF-A0A9E2CGD5-F1
#
_cell.length_a   1.000
_cell.length_b   1.000
_cell.length_c   1.000
_cell.angle_alpha   90.00
_cell.angle_beta   90.00
_cell.angle_gamma   90.00
#
_symmetry.space_group_name_H-M   'P 1'
#
loop_
_entity.id
_entity.type
_entity.pdbx_description
1 polymer ?
#
loop_
_entity_poly.entity_id
_entity_poly.type
_entity_poly.pdbx_seq_one_letter_code
_entity_poly.pdbx_strand_id
1 'polypeptide(L)'
;SRRRFITDLTLDPPSATSDLAQAPHLDEDYLVLSTMHSAKGCEWTVVHVIHAADGMIPSDMAVGDVGGVEEERRLLYVALTRAKDALYVYFPLRYYHTRFRRGDAHSYAQLTRFIPPSVRAHFVERPAEGDGVISDDVPHNAESMRALTNRLWKS
;
A
#
# COMPACT_ATOMS: atom_id res chain seq x y z
N SER A 1 -11.74 5.42 33.73
CA SER A 1 -13.01 4.92 34.30
C SER A 1 -14.02 4.75 33.18
N ARG A 2 -14.55 3.52 33.00
CA ARG A 2 -15.37 3.08 31.85
C ARG A 2 -16.59 3.96 31.56
N ARG A 3 -17.16 4.63 32.57
CA ARG A 3 -18.28 5.58 32.39
C ARG A 3 -17.87 6.85 31.64
N ARG A 4 -16.71 7.44 31.93
CA ARG A 4 -16.24 8.67 31.25
C ARG A 4 -15.98 8.43 29.76
N PHE A 5 -15.45 7.27 29.42
CA PHE A 5 -15.20 6.85 28.03
C PHE A 5 -16.50 6.67 27.23
N ILE A 6 -17.53 6.05 27.82
CA ILE A 6 -18.85 5.90 27.17
C ILE A 6 -19.51 7.28 27.00
N THR A 7 -19.38 8.17 27.99
CA THR A 7 -19.95 9.52 27.92
C THR A 7 -19.29 10.36 26.82
N ASP A 8 -17.95 10.36 26.70
CA ASP A 8 -17.26 11.05 25.59
C ASP A 8 -17.66 10.48 24.22
N LEU A 9 -17.71 9.14 24.09
CA LEU A 9 -18.12 8.46 22.85
C LEU A 9 -19.55 8.81 22.41
N THR A 10 -20.45 9.11 23.36
CA THR A 10 -21.84 9.49 23.06
C THR A 10 -22.02 10.97 22.77
N LEU A 11 -21.13 11.83 23.27
CA LEU A 11 -21.23 13.29 23.10
C LEU A 11 -20.56 13.75 21.82
N ASP A 12 -19.45 13.12 21.42
CA ASP A 12 -18.74 13.43 20.19
C ASP A 12 -18.24 12.12 19.55
N PRO A 13 -19.13 11.39 18.85
CA PRO A 13 -18.76 10.13 18.24
C PRO A 13 -17.67 10.38 17.18
N PRO A 14 -16.54 9.63 17.22
CA PRO A 14 -15.46 9.80 16.27
C PRO A 14 -15.99 9.59 14.84
N SER A 15 -15.69 10.55 13.98
CA SER A 15 -16.14 10.56 12.59
C SER A 15 -15.24 9.71 11.70
N ALA A 16 -13.98 9.54 12.12
CA ALA A 16 -12.97 8.74 11.46
C ALA A 16 -12.17 7.91 12.47
N THR A 17 -11.60 6.79 12.02
CA THR A 17 -10.75 5.93 12.84
C THR A 17 -9.52 6.66 13.40
N SER A 18 -9.06 7.72 12.73
CA SER A 18 -7.98 8.60 13.19
C SER A 18 -8.32 9.32 14.50
N ASP A 19 -9.60 9.59 14.77
CA ASP A 19 -10.04 10.30 15.98
C ASP A 19 -9.87 9.43 17.23
N LEU A 20 -9.64 8.13 17.06
CA LEU A 20 -9.30 7.18 18.11
C LEU A 20 -7.78 7.07 18.35
N ALA A 21 -6.96 7.65 17.47
CA ALA A 21 -5.51 7.60 17.61
C ALA A 21 -5.07 8.53 18.76
N GLN A 22 -4.40 7.96 19.76
CA GLN A 22 -3.77 8.75 20.82
C GLN A 22 -2.49 9.40 20.29
N ALA A 23 -2.00 10.42 21.00
CA ALA A 23 -0.70 10.99 20.70
C ALA A 23 0.37 9.89 20.78
N PRO A 24 1.19 9.68 19.73
CA PRO A 24 2.17 8.61 19.71
C PRO A 24 3.18 8.82 20.83
N HIS A 25 3.34 7.81 21.71
CA HIS A 25 4.42 7.79 22.68
C HIS A 25 5.72 7.39 21.96
N LEU A 26 6.81 8.14 22.19
CA LEU A 26 8.09 7.99 21.46
C LEU A 26 8.75 6.60 21.60
N ASP A 27 8.34 5.81 22.60
CA ASP A 27 8.87 4.48 22.90
C ASP A 27 7.98 3.32 22.41
N GLU A 28 6.91 3.60 21.67
CA GLU A 28 6.04 2.56 21.11
C GLU A 28 6.44 2.19 19.67
N ASP A 29 6.35 0.90 19.32
CA ASP A 29 6.49 0.44 17.94
C ASP A 29 5.33 1.01 17.11
N TYR A 30 5.64 1.90 16.16
CA TYR A 30 4.64 2.52 15.29
C TYR A 30 4.81 2.14 13.82
N LEU A 31 3.68 2.03 13.11
CA LEU A 31 3.64 1.89 11.66
C LEU A 31 3.76 3.27 11.01
N VAL A 32 4.64 3.40 10.02
CA VAL A 32 4.72 4.61 9.18
C VAL A 32 3.81 4.47 7.97
N LEU A 33 2.73 5.25 7.93
CA LEU A 33 1.93 5.45 6.72
C LEU A 33 2.46 6.67 5.97
N SER A 34 2.85 6.49 4.71
CA SER A 34 3.43 7.55 3.89
C SER A 34 2.90 7.49 2.47
N THR A 35 2.94 8.62 1.78
CA THR A 35 2.74 8.66 0.33
C THR A 35 4.03 8.30 -0.39
N MET A 36 3.95 7.82 -1.64
CA MET A 36 5.16 7.50 -2.43
C MET A 36 6.09 8.70 -2.58
N HIS A 37 5.54 9.92 -2.69
CA HIS A 37 6.29 11.16 -2.76
C HIS A 37 7.10 11.42 -1.49
N SER A 38 6.44 11.32 -0.33
CA SER A 38 7.03 11.58 0.98
C SER A 38 8.05 10.52 1.40
N ALA A 39 8.05 9.35 0.74
CA ALA A 39 8.99 8.27 1.02
C ALA A 39 10.39 8.50 0.40
N LYS A 40 10.57 9.51 -0.45
CA LYS A 40 11.85 9.80 -1.09
C LYS A 40 12.93 10.11 -0.06
N GLY A 41 14.05 9.37 -0.11
CA GLY A 41 15.17 9.53 0.81
C GLY A 41 15.04 8.75 2.12
N CYS A 42 13.87 8.18 2.41
CA CYS A 42 13.67 7.26 3.51
C CYS A 42 13.95 5.81 3.06
N GLU A 43 14.21 4.92 4.01
CA GLU A 43 14.33 3.47 3.79
C GLU A 43 13.83 2.73 5.04
N TRP A 44 13.18 1.58 4.84
CA TRP A 44 12.65 0.75 5.92
C TRP A 44 13.06 -0.71 5.73
N THR A 45 13.15 -1.45 6.83
CA THR A 45 13.40 -2.90 6.83
C THR A 45 12.35 -3.62 5.98
N VAL A 46 11.08 -3.27 6.17
CA VAL A 46 9.92 -3.83 5.45
C VAL A 46 9.07 -2.71 4.88
N VAL A 47 8.61 -2.87 3.63
CA VAL A 47 7.69 -1.93 2.97
C VAL A 47 6.48 -2.67 2.41
N HIS A 48 5.31 -2.10 2.65
CA HIS A 48 4.03 -2.55 2.11
C HIS A 48 3.51 -1.50 1.12
N VAL A 49 3.50 -1.82 -0.18
CA VAL A 49 2.91 -1.00 -1.23
C VAL A 49 1.48 -1.46 -1.45
N ILE A 50 0.53 -0.63 -1.01
CA ILE A 50 -0.90 -0.91 -1.18
C ILE A 50 -1.44 -0.33 -2.49
N HIS A 51 -2.54 -0.89 -2.97
CA HIS A 51 -3.26 -0.42 -4.16
C HIS A 51 -2.42 -0.33 -5.44
N ALA A 52 -1.57 -1.32 -5.69
CA ALA A 52 -0.85 -1.50 -6.94
C ALA A 52 -1.80 -1.94 -8.09
N ALA A 53 -2.79 -1.11 -8.41
CA ALA A 53 -3.82 -1.40 -9.39
C ALA A 53 -3.94 -0.28 -10.43
N ASP A 54 -4.34 -0.64 -11.65
CA ASP A 54 -4.66 0.33 -12.70
C ASP A 54 -5.84 1.22 -12.26
N GLY A 55 -5.73 2.53 -12.53
CA GLY A 55 -6.63 3.57 -12.02
C GLY A 55 -6.19 4.17 -10.68
N MET A 56 -5.30 3.49 -9.95
CA MET A 56 -4.64 4.00 -8.75
C MET A 56 -3.17 4.34 -9.00
N ILE A 57 -2.45 3.45 -9.68
CA ILE A 57 -1.08 3.65 -10.15
C ILE A 57 -0.92 2.93 -11.51
N PRO A 58 -0.90 3.63 -12.66
CA PRO A 58 -1.11 5.06 -12.77
C PRO A 58 -2.55 5.46 -12.34
N SER A 59 -2.67 6.57 -11.64
CA SER A 59 -3.90 7.26 -11.31
C SER A 59 -4.57 7.72 -12.59
N ASP A 60 -5.90 7.56 -12.66
CA ASP A 60 -6.70 8.04 -13.81
C ASP A 60 -6.46 9.52 -14.11
N MET A 61 -6.14 10.32 -13.08
CA MET A 61 -5.81 11.74 -13.23
C MET A 61 -4.50 11.95 -14.01
N ALA A 62 -3.50 11.08 -13.82
CA ALA A 62 -2.19 11.21 -14.46
C ALA A 62 -2.18 10.75 -15.93
N VAL A 63 -3.20 10.01 -16.37
CA VAL A 63 -3.30 9.51 -17.75
C VAL A 63 -3.59 10.62 -18.76
N GLY A 64 -4.24 11.71 -18.32
CA GLY A 64 -4.55 12.87 -19.18
C GLY A 64 -3.39 13.86 -19.36
N ASP A 65 -2.37 13.77 -18.52
CA ASP A 65 -1.27 14.74 -18.47
C ASP A 65 -0.05 14.26 -19.25
N VAL A 66 0.61 15.20 -19.95
CA VAL A 66 1.85 14.92 -20.70
C VAL A 66 2.95 14.48 -19.73
N GLY A 67 3.35 13.20 -19.80
CA GLY A 67 4.39 12.62 -18.95
C GLY A 67 3.94 12.24 -17.53
N GLY A 68 2.64 12.37 -17.21
CA GLY A 68 2.10 11.99 -15.89
C GLY A 68 2.28 10.50 -15.60
N VAL A 69 2.04 9.64 -16.58
CA VAL A 69 2.26 8.19 -16.48
C VAL A 69 3.71 7.86 -16.16
N GLU A 70 4.67 8.50 -16.82
CA GLU A 70 6.11 8.34 -16.54
C GLU A 70 6.51 8.82 -15.14
N GLU A 71 5.87 9.86 -14.61
CA GLU A 71 6.09 10.30 -13.24
C GLU A 71 5.54 9.28 -12.24
N GLU A 72 4.32 8.79 -12.42
CA GLU A 72 3.76 7.77 -11.55
C GLU A 72 4.53 6.47 -11.58
N ARG A 73 5.03 6.11 -12.76
CA ARG A 73 5.99 5.02 -12.96
C ARG A 73 7.22 5.24 -12.06
N ARG A 74 7.83 6.45 -12.06
CA ARG A 74 8.96 6.79 -11.18
C ARG A 74 8.60 6.73 -9.69
N LEU A 75 7.40 7.17 -9.31
CA LEU A 75 6.93 7.12 -7.92
C LEU A 75 6.78 5.68 -7.41
N LEU A 76 6.21 4.79 -8.22
CA LEU A 76 6.15 3.37 -7.89
C LEU A 76 7.56 2.81 -7.68
N TYR A 77 8.49 3.11 -8.59
CA TYR A 77 9.89 2.69 -8.44
C TYR A 77 10.52 3.22 -7.13
N VAL A 78 10.26 4.48 -6.76
CA VAL A 78 10.69 5.03 -5.48
C VAL A 78 10.15 4.16 -4.35
N ALA A 79 8.85 3.89 -4.31
CA ALA A 79 8.21 3.09 -3.27
C ALA A 79 8.83 1.67 -3.15
N LEU A 80 8.97 0.95 -4.27
CA LEU A 80 9.53 -0.40 -4.28
C LEU A 80 11.00 -0.45 -3.79
N THR A 81 11.79 0.60 -4.06
CA THR A 81 13.20 0.68 -3.67
C THR A 81 13.44 1.18 -2.24
N ARG A 82 12.38 1.52 -1.50
CA ARG A 82 12.49 1.89 -0.08
C ARG A 82 12.67 0.68 0.84
N ALA A 83 12.30 -0.52 0.38
CA ALA A 83 12.48 -1.76 1.10
C ALA A 83 13.96 -2.16 1.16
N LYS A 84 14.45 -2.54 2.35
CA LYS A 84 15.76 -3.16 2.53
C LYS A 84 15.69 -4.67 2.44
N ASP A 85 14.80 -5.28 3.22
CA ASP A 85 14.79 -6.73 3.44
C ASP A 85 13.55 -7.39 2.86
N ALA A 86 12.37 -6.81 3.06
CA ALA A 86 11.11 -7.36 2.54
C ALA A 86 10.22 -6.30 1.88
N LEU A 87 9.61 -6.70 0.77
CA LEU A 87 8.69 -5.88 -0.01
C LEU A 87 7.41 -6.68 -0.26
N TYR A 88 6.28 -6.09 0.12
CA TYR A 88 4.96 -6.63 -0.17
C TYR A 88 4.20 -5.66 -1.05
N VAL A 89 3.59 -6.18 -2.10
CA VAL A 89 2.79 -5.39 -3.05
C VAL A 89 1.39 -5.97 -3.10
N TYR A 90 0.40 -5.11 -2.85
CA TYR A 90 -1.00 -5.50 -2.75
C TYR A 90 -1.80 -4.82 -3.86
N PHE A 91 -2.63 -5.59 -4.56
CA PHE A 91 -3.66 -5.06 -5.43
C PHE A 91 -5.03 -5.60 -4.95
N PRO A 92 -6.03 -4.73 -4.75
CA PRO A 92 -7.34 -5.17 -4.30
C PRO A 92 -8.07 -5.93 -5.41
N LEU A 93 -8.80 -6.99 -5.07
CA LEU A 93 -9.69 -7.64 -6.05
C LEU A 93 -10.89 -6.73 -6.38
N ARG A 94 -11.45 -6.06 -5.38
CA ARG A 94 -12.66 -5.23 -5.49
C ARG A 94 -12.40 -3.81 -5.00
N TYR A 95 -12.85 -2.84 -5.77
CA TYR A 95 -12.86 -1.42 -5.43
C TYR A 95 -14.30 -0.95 -5.28
N TYR A 96 -14.70 -0.58 -4.07
CA TYR A 96 -16.06 -0.13 -3.79
C TYR A 96 -16.24 1.35 -4.12
N HIS A 97 -17.25 1.66 -4.92
CA HIS A 97 -17.57 3.05 -5.27
C HIS A 97 -18.41 3.68 -4.17
N THR A 98 -17.85 4.65 -3.45
CA THR A 98 -18.51 5.30 -2.29
C THR A 98 -19.67 6.24 -2.65
N ARG A 99 -20.22 6.17 -3.87
CA ARG A 99 -21.28 7.08 -4.32
C ARG A 99 -22.59 6.93 -3.53
N PHE A 100 -22.81 5.82 -2.83
CA PHE A 100 -23.96 5.62 -1.95
C PHE A 100 -23.55 4.91 -0.65
N ARG A 101 -23.90 5.49 0.51
CA ARG A 101 -23.60 4.99 1.89
C ARG A 101 -24.02 3.53 2.19
N ARG A 102 -24.71 2.84 1.28
CA ARG A 102 -25.22 1.46 1.41
C ARG A 102 -25.12 0.63 0.11
N GLY A 103 -24.32 1.05 -0.87
CA GLY A 103 -24.17 0.31 -2.12
C GLY A 103 -23.08 -0.77 -2.03
N ASP A 104 -23.35 -1.95 -2.59
CA ASP A 104 -22.34 -3.03 -2.80
C ASP A 104 -21.70 -2.94 -4.21
N ALA A 105 -21.90 -1.79 -4.87
CA ALA A 105 -21.36 -1.54 -6.19
C ALA A 105 -19.83 -1.43 -6.12
N HIS A 106 -19.16 -2.34 -6.82
CA HIS A 106 -17.71 -2.37 -6.91
C HIS A 106 -17.26 -2.62 -8.35
N SER A 107 -16.07 -2.13 -8.67
CA SER A 107 -15.33 -2.57 -9.85
C SER A 107 -14.29 -3.60 -9.44
N TYR A 108 -13.97 -4.52 -10.34
CA TYR A 108 -12.79 -5.36 -10.18
C TYR A 108 -11.55 -4.57 -10.55
N ALA A 109 -10.54 -4.58 -9.69
CA ALA A 109 -9.29 -3.91 -9.98
C ALA A 109 -8.38 -4.85 -10.79
N GLN A 110 -7.64 -4.26 -11.72
CA GLN A 110 -6.57 -4.95 -12.43
C GLN A 110 -5.24 -4.58 -11.79
N LEU A 111 -4.31 -5.52 -11.74
CA LEU A 111 -2.92 -5.24 -11.33
C LEU A 111 -2.38 -4.09 -12.18
N THR A 112 -1.61 -3.20 -11.55
CA THR A 112 -0.97 -2.08 -12.23
C THR A 112 -0.18 -2.54 -13.46
N ARG A 113 -0.35 -1.83 -14.57
CA ARG A 113 0.43 -2.04 -15.80
C ARG A 113 1.94 -1.86 -15.62
N PHE A 114 2.38 -1.27 -14.49
CA PHE A 114 3.80 -1.13 -14.15
C PHE A 114 4.40 -2.42 -13.55
N ILE A 115 3.59 -3.44 -13.28
CA ILE A 115 4.03 -4.79 -12.90
C ILE A 115 3.57 -5.77 -14.00
N PRO A 116 4.22 -5.75 -15.18
CA PRO A 116 3.92 -6.71 -16.24
C PRO A 116 4.28 -8.14 -15.81
N PRO A 117 3.85 -9.17 -16.57
CA PRO A 117 4.14 -10.57 -16.25
C PRO A 117 5.63 -10.88 -15.99
N SER A 118 6.54 -10.19 -16.69
CA SER A 118 7.99 -10.32 -16.47
C SER A 118 8.43 -9.89 -15.07
N VAL A 119 7.88 -8.78 -14.56
CA VAL A 119 8.14 -8.29 -13.20
C VAL A 119 7.41 -9.15 -12.18
N ARG A 120 6.16 -9.51 -12.47
CA ARG A 120 5.32 -10.34 -11.61
C ARG A 120 5.95 -11.71 -11.31
N ALA A 121 6.67 -12.29 -12.27
CA ALA A 121 7.37 -13.57 -12.08
C ALA A 121 8.44 -13.55 -10.97
N HIS A 122 8.85 -12.37 -10.50
CA HIS A 122 9.78 -12.23 -9.37
C HIS A 122 9.10 -12.13 -8.02
N PHE A 123 7.77 -12.08 -7.98
CA PHE A 123 6.98 -12.08 -6.75
C PHE A 123 6.43 -13.47 -6.46
N VAL A 124 6.40 -13.82 -5.18
CA VAL A 124 5.61 -14.97 -4.72
C VAL A 124 4.16 -14.50 -4.58
N GLU A 125 3.29 -15.02 -5.44
CA GLU A 125 1.88 -14.68 -5.38
C GLU A 125 1.18 -15.39 -4.23
N ARG A 126 0.42 -14.63 -3.44
CA ARG A 126 -0.46 -15.16 -2.42
C ARG A 126 -1.86 -14.61 -2.63
N PRO A 127 -2.86 -15.45 -2.95
CA PRO A 127 -4.24 -15.01 -2.91
C PRO A 127 -4.61 -14.67 -1.45
N ALA A 128 -5.39 -13.62 -1.26
CA ALA A 128 -6.01 -13.34 0.02
C ALA A 128 -7.16 -14.35 0.23
N GLU A 129 -6.84 -15.60 0.57
CA GLU A 129 -7.85 -16.54 1.08
C GLU A 129 -8.27 -16.10 2.48
N GLY A 130 -9.59 -16.09 2.72
CA GLY A 130 -10.17 -15.67 3.99
C GLY A 130 -9.67 -16.53 5.14
N ASP A 131 -9.34 -15.87 6.26
CA ASP A 131 -8.98 -16.43 7.58
C ASP A 131 -7.54 -16.96 7.78
N GLY A 132 -6.57 -16.59 6.93
CA GLY A 132 -5.17 -16.97 7.11
C GLY A 132 -4.36 -15.99 7.98
N VAL A 133 -3.93 -16.44 9.16
CA VAL A 133 -2.80 -15.85 9.91
C VAL A 133 -1.64 -15.59 8.93
N ILE A 134 -1.11 -14.37 8.89
CA ILE A 134 0.13 -14.07 8.15
C ILE A 134 1.22 -14.95 8.79
N SER A 135 1.63 -16.03 8.12
CA SER A 135 2.73 -16.85 8.64
C SER A 135 4.04 -16.08 8.49
N ASP A 136 4.80 -15.96 9.57
CA ASP A 136 6.13 -15.32 9.62
C ASP A 136 7.19 -16.01 8.75
N ASP A 137 6.85 -17.12 8.08
CA ASP A 137 7.71 -17.78 7.08
C ASP A 137 7.82 -16.93 5.80
N VAL A 138 8.69 -15.93 5.88
CA VAL A 138 9.20 -15.13 4.76
C VAL A 138 10.56 -15.72 4.36
N PRO A 139 10.70 -16.29 3.15
CA PRO A 139 12.01 -16.73 2.68
C PRO A 139 12.95 -15.51 2.54
N HIS A 140 13.96 -15.43 3.39
CA HIS A 140 15.04 -14.43 3.31
C HIS A 140 16.01 -14.78 2.18
N ASN A 141 15.56 -14.61 0.94
CA ASN A 141 16.45 -14.54 -0.22
C ASN A 141 16.89 -13.08 -0.37
N ALA A 142 18.02 -12.76 0.25
CA ALA A 142 18.64 -11.44 0.27
C ALA A 142 19.54 -11.16 -0.96
N GLU A 143 19.23 -11.69 -2.14
CA GLU A 143 19.84 -11.16 -3.36
C GLU A 143 19.27 -9.76 -3.58
N SER A 144 19.98 -8.74 -3.07
CA SER A 144 19.55 -7.35 -2.91
C SER A 144 18.34 -6.98 -3.78
N MET A 145 17.17 -6.85 -3.16
CA MET A 145 15.93 -6.47 -3.85
C MET A 145 16.12 -5.23 -4.74
N ARG A 146 17.06 -4.33 -4.38
CA ARG A 146 17.49 -3.21 -5.22
C ARG A 146 18.12 -3.63 -6.54
N ALA A 147 19.00 -4.64 -6.55
CA ALA A 147 19.59 -5.17 -7.76
C ALA A 147 18.51 -5.81 -8.66
N LEU A 148 17.56 -6.54 -8.07
CA LEU A 148 16.44 -7.12 -8.80
C LEU A 148 15.51 -6.04 -9.40
N THR A 149 15.09 -5.05 -8.61
CA THR A 149 14.26 -3.92 -9.09
C THR A 149 14.98 -3.08 -10.15
N ASN A 150 16.29 -2.83 -10.01
CA ASN A 150 17.06 -2.09 -11.01
C ASN A 150 17.21 -2.85 -12.34
N ARG A 151 17.35 -4.18 -12.30
CA ARG A 151 17.45 -5.03 -13.50
C ARG A 151 16.13 -5.02 -14.28
N LEU A 152 15.00 -5.07 -13.57
CA LEU A 152 13.67 -5.11 -14.17
C LEU A 152 13.23 -3.83 -14.85
N TRP A 153 13.78 -2.69 -14.42
CA TRP A 153 13.33 -1.38 -14.86
C TRP A 153 14.18 -0.75 -15.97
N LYS A 154 15.32 -1.35 -16.29
CA LYS A 154 16.25 -0.90 -17.33
C LYS A 154 16.17 -1.71 -18.62
N SER A 155 15.29 -2.71 -18.71
CA SER A 155 14.95 -3.43 -19.96
C SER A 155 13.67 -2.90 -20.57
#